data_AF-A0A0F6AFC2-F1
#
_entry.id   AF-A0A0F6AFC2-F1
#
_cell.length_a   1.000
_cell.length_b   1.000
_cell.length_c   1.000
_cell.angle_alpha   90.00
_cell.angle_beta   90.00
_cell.angle_gamma   90.00
#
_symmetry.space_group_name_H-M   'P 1'
#
loop_
_entity.id
_entity.type
_entity.pdbx_description
1 polymer ?
#
loop_
_entity_poly.entity_id
_entity_poly.type
_entity_poly.pdbx_seq_one_letter_code
_entity_poly.pdbx_strand_id
1 'polypeptide(L)'
;MMKEIYAIVDFMPLVVIAFTLILTWKIPTARWFLLCYAMIDVVNILLHPITMQWKTHYYVVDLFLYLVFILPIVYRRQLALFLYEKTNLEYFSLVYKRQVLSMQECAIGLVIALGCVVNLVTWVEVLAYKYYWIDVPYFKLYARNNLMMLIHIVLCGMMFSYAINAEKREKEGLKYDAVE
;
A
#
# COMPACT_ATOMS: atom_id res chain seq x y z
N MET A 1 9.28 21.89 12.62
CA MET A 1 8.59 22.16 11.34
C MET A 1 8.74 21.06 10.30
N MET A 2 9.84 20.92 9.52
CA MET A 2 9.91 19.85 8.48
C MET A 2 9.78 18.43 9.06
N LYS A 3 10.46 18.12 10.17
CA LYS A 3 10.36 16.80 10.83
C LYS A 3 8.94 16.46 11.32
N GLU A 4 8.17 17.46 11.74
CA GLU A 4 6.79 17.28 12.22
C GLU A 4 5.83 17.03 11.05
N ILE A 5 6.05 17.70 9.91
CA ILE A 5 5.29 17.45 8.68
C ILE A 5 5.49 16.00 8.22
N TYR A 6 6.75 15.51 8.20
CA TYR A 6 7.02 14.11 7.85
C TYR A 6 6.34 13.13 8.82
N ALA A 7 6.41 13.39 10.13
CA ALA A 7 5.74 12.56 11.11
C ALA A 7 4.21 12.49 10.90
N ILE A 8 3.56 13.60 10.56
CA ILE A 8 2.11 13.61 10.25
C ILE A 8 1.82 12.80 8.98
N VAL A 9 2.66 12.95 7.95
CA VAL A 9 2.52 12.20 6.69
C VAL A 9 2.71 10.70 6.91
N ASP A 10 3.56 10.28 7.84
CA ASP A 10 3.77 8.87 8.15
C ASP A 10 2.52 8.19 8.75
N PHE A 11 1.67 8.93 9.49
CA PHE A 11 0.40 8.42 10.02
C PHE A 11 -0.81 8.66 9.11
N MET A 12 -0.66 9.48 8.07
CA MET A 12 -1.74 9.85 7.15
C MET A 12 -2.36 8.63 6.44
N PRO A 13 -1.61 7.62 5.95
CA PRO A 13 -2.19 6.44 5.33
C PRO A 13 -3.19 5.72 6.25
N LEU A 14 -2.82 5.50 7.51
CA LEU A 14 -3.67 4.82 8.49
C LEU A 14 -4.98 5.59 8.74
N VAL A 15 -4.90 6.92 8.86
CA VAL A 15 -6.07 7.79 9.02
C VAL A 15 -6.98 7.69 7.79
N VAL A 16 -6.41 7.79 6.59
CA VAL A 16 -7.16 7.69 5.33
C VAL A 16 -7.80 6.31 5.18
N ILE A 17 -7.10 5.23 5.54
CA ILE A 17 -7.64 3.87 5.54
C ILE A 17 -8.80 3.77 6.53
N ALA A 18 -8.69 4.31 7.74
CA ALA A 18 -9.78 4.31 8.71
C ALA A 18 -11.03 5.04 8.19
N PHE A 19 -10.87 6.24 7.63
CA PHE A 19 -11.98 7.00 7.04
C PHE A 19 -12.62 6.26 5.86
N THR A 20 -11.81 5.76 4.93
CA THR A 20 -12.31 5.03 3.76
C THR A 20 -12.99 3.73 4.13
N LEU A 21 -12.52 3.03 5.17
CA LEU A 21 -13.15 1.82 5.69
C LEU A 21 -14.55 2.08 6.23
N ILE A 22 -14.76 3.21 6.91
CA ILE A 22 -16.09 3.65 7.36
C ILE A 22 -17.01 3.89 6.15
N LEU A 23 -16.51 4.57 5.11
CA LEU A 23 -17.28 4.85 3.90
C LEU A 23 -17.66 3.57 3.15
N THR A 24 -16.76 2.60 3.06
CA THR A 24 -17.00 1.34 2.32
C THR A 24 -17.47 0.19 3.20
N TRP A 25 -17.93 0.44 4.43
CA TRP A 25 -18.22 -0.63 5.39
C TRP A 25 -19.25 -1.66 4.87
N LYS A 26 -20.18 -1.20 4.03
CA LYS A 26 -21.23 -2.02 3.41
C LYS A 26 -20.78 -2.78 2.17
N ILE A 27 -19.59 -2.50 1.64
CA ILE A 27 -19.06 -3.03 0.37
C ILE A 27 -18.00 -4.09 0.70
N PRO A 28 -18.32 -5.39 0.61
CA PRO A 28 -17.46 -6.49 1.06
C PRO A 28 -16.06 -6.46 0.43
N THR A 29 -15.98 -6.25 -0.88
CA THR A 29 -14.71 -6.30 -1.63
C THR A 29 -13.77 -5.16 -1.24
N ALA A 30 -14.29 -3.93 -1.14
CA ALA A 30 -13.51 -2.77 -0.74
C ALA A 30 -13.11 -2.83 0.74
N ARG A 31 -14.04 -3.26 1.61
CA ARG A 31 -13.75 -3.50 3.03
C ARG A 31 -12.60 -4.50 3.20
N TRP A 32 -12.63 -5.61 2.46
CA TRP A 32 -11.56 -6.60 2.52
C TRP A 32 -10.22 -6.06 2.05
N PHE A 33 -10.20 -5.33 0.92
CA PHE A 33 -8.98 -4.70 0.42
C PHE A 33 -8.35 -3.74 1.44
N LEU A 34 -9.16 -2.84 2.01
CA LEU A 34 -8.69 -1.86 3.00
C LEU A 34 -8.21 -2.52 4.30
N LEU A 35 -8.85 -3.61 4.75
CA LEU A 35 -8.38 -4.36 5.92
C LEU A 35 -7.02 -5.03 5.67
N CYS A 36 -6.83 -5.66 4.50
CA CYS A 36 -5.54 -6.22 4.13
C CYS A 36 -4.45 -5.13 4.06
N TYR A 37 -4.79 -3.96 3.50
CA TYR A 37 -3.86 -2.84 3.41
C TYR A 37 -3.53 -2.26 4.81
N ALA A 38 -4.53 -2.09 5.67
CA ALA A 38 -4.36 -1.64 7.05
C ALA A 38 -3.42 -2.54 7.85
N MET A 39 -3.55 -3.86 7.68
CA MET A 39 -2.70 -4.84 8.38
C MET A 39 -1.22 -4.63 8.03
N ILE A 40 -0.91 -4.43 6.75
CA ILE A 40 0.46 -4.19 6.30
C ILE A 40 0.95 -2.82 6.78
N ASP A 41 0.10 -1.80 6.75
CA ASP A 41 0.45 -0.45 7.21
C ASP A 41 0.76 -0.40 8.71
N VAL A 42 -0.01 -1.11 9.53
CA VAL A 42 0.29 -1.27 10.96
C VAL A 42 1.64 -1.97 11.16
N VAL A 43 1.93 -3.04 10.42
CA VAL A 43 3.23 -3.72 10.49
C VAL A 43 4.37 -2.78 10.09
N ASN A 44 4.18 -1.97 9.05
CA ASN A 44 5.14 -0.96 8.60
C ASN A 44 5.45 0.06 9.71
N ILE A 45 4.41 0.63 10.34
CA ILE A 45 4.57 1.60 11.44
C ILE A 45 5.31 0.97 12.63
N LEU A 46 4.97 -0.27 13.00
CA LEU A 46 5.60 -0.98 14.12
C LEU A 46 7.08 -1.32 13.84
N LEU A 47 7.43 -1.62 12.58
CA LEU A 47 8.80 -1.93 12.18
C LEU A 47 9.67 -0.68 11.97
N HIS A 48 9.06 0.48 11.71
CA HIS A 48 9.75 1.73 11.43
C HIS A 48 10.85 2.10 12.46
N PRO A 49 10.61 2.12 13.78
CA PRO A 49 11.65 2.48 14.76
C PRO A 49 12.83 1.50 14.81
N ILE A 50 12.59 0.22 14.49
CA ILE A 50 13.62 -0.82 14.46
C ILE A 50 14.47 -0.64 13.20
N THR A 51 13.81 -0.52 12.05
CA THR A 51 14.48 -0.46 10.74
C THR A 51 15.29 0.82 10.55
N MET A 52 14.87 1.94 11.15
CA MET A 52 15.63 3.18 11.17
C MET A 52 17.01 3.04 11.83
N GLN A 53 17.19 2.09 12.76
CA GLN A 53 18.50 1.84 13.39
C GLN A 53 19.51 1.22 12.43
N TRP A 54 19.06 0.59 11.34
CA TRP A 54 19.91 -0.16 10.41
C TRP A 54 20.62 0.72 9.38
N LYS A 55 20.41 2.05 9.43
CA LYS A 55 21.06 3.12 8.62
C LYS A 55 21.12 2.81 7.12
N THR A 56 22.10 2.03 6.67
CA THR A 56 22.29 1.64 5.27
C THR A 56 21.23 0.65 4.78
N HIS A 57 20.87 -0.36 5.58
CA HIS A 57 19.95 -1.41 5.15
C HIS A 57 18.47 -1.03 5.30
N TYR A 58 18.19 0.11 5.94
CA TYR A 58 16.85 0.68 6.05
C TYR A 58 16.15 0.74 4.68
N TYR A 59 16.83 1.21 3.62
CA TYR A 59 16.24 1.39 2.29
C TYR A 59 15.84 0.07 1.61
N VAL A 60 16.54 -1.03 1.90
CA VAL A 60 16.17 -2.37 1.38
C VAL A 60 14.95 -2.89 2.11
N VAL A 61 14.88 -2.67 3.43
CA VAL A 61 13.71 -3.07 4.20
C VAL A 61 12.50 -2.26 3.77
N ASP A 62 12.65 -0.95 3.55
CA ASP A 62 11.58 -0.08 3.05
C ASP A 62 11.11 -0.51 1.65
N LEU A 63 12.04 -0.88 0.75
CA LEU A 63 11.73 -1.51 -0.54
C LEU A 63 10.92 -2.80 -0.36
N PHE A 64 11.36 -3.69 0.54
CA PHE A 64 10.67 -4.94 0.80
C PHE A 64 9.24 -4.70 1.34
N LEU A 65 9.06 -3.74 2.24
CA LEU A 65 7.74 -3.37 2.76
C LEU A 65 6.83 -2.83 1.65
N TYR A 66 7.36 -2.01 0.73
CA TYR A 66 6.63 -1.59 -0.46
C TYR A 66 6.20 -2.77 -1.34
N LEU A 67 7.06 -3.77 -1.54
CA LEU A 67 6.67 -4.99 -2.25
C LEU A 67 5.57 -5.77 -1.51
N VAL A 68 5.58 -5.80 -0.18
CA VAL A 68 4.53 -6.43 0.63
C VAL A 68 3.17 -5.74 0.40
N PHE A 69 3.13 -4.42 0.20
CA PHE A 69 1.89 -3.69 -0.15
C PHE A 69 1.28 -4.08 -1.51
N ILE A 70 1.98 -4.86 -2.35
CA ILE A 70 1.42 -5.44 -3.58
C ILE A 70 0.57 -6.69 -3.27
N LEU A 71 0.81 -7.36 -2.14
CA LEU A 71 0.10 -8.60 -1.80
C LEU A 71 -1.44 -8.43 -1.71
N PRO A 72 -2.00 -7.37 -1.10
CA PRO A 72 -3.45 -7.13 -1.12
C PRO A 72 -4.01 -6.88 -2.53
N ILE A 73 -3.19 -6.48 -3.50
CA ILE A 73 -3.63 -6.26 -4.87
C ILE A 73 -3.74 -7.60 -5.60
N VAL A 74 -2.73 -8.45 -5.47
CA VAL A 74 -2.61 -9.69 -6.25
C VAL A 74 -3.24 -10.89 -5.54
N TYR A 75 -2.99 -11.06 -4.25
CA TYR A 75 -3.29 -12.30 -3.52
C TYR A 75 -4.55 -12.25 -2.66
N ARG A 76 -5.19 -11.09 -2.46
CA ARG A 76 -6.31 -10.96 -1.50
C ARG A 76 -7.50 -11.89 -1.80
N ARG A 77 -7.71 -12.27 -3.07
CA ARG A 77 -8.78 -13.18 -3.48
C ARG A 77 -8.50 -14.59 -3.02
N GLN A 78 -7.29 -15.10 -3.29
CA GLN A 78 -6.89 -16.42 -2.82
C GLN A 78 -6.85 -16.47 -1.29
N LEU A 79 -6.44 -15.37 -0.64
CA LEU A 79 -6.51 -15.26 0.81
C LEU A 79 -7.96 -15.37 1.34
N ALA A 80 -8.92 -14.73 0.66
CA ALA A 80 -10.33 -14.87 1.02
C ALA A 80 -10.81 -16.31 0.84
N LEU A 81 -10.46 -16.99 -0.26
CA LEU A 81 -10.81 -18.42 -0.44
C LEU A 81 -10.24 -19.29 0.67
N PHE A 82 -8.95 -19.13 0.98
CA PHE A 82 -8.30 -19.86 2.06
C PHE A 82 -9.00 -19.64 3.41
N LEU A 83 -9.36 -18.39 3.72
CA LEU A 83 -10.09 -18.08 4.95
C LEU A 83 -11.50 -18.68 4.96
N TYR A 84 -12.19 -18.72 3.82
CA TYR A 84 -13.48 -19.39 3.70
C TYR A 84 -13.35 -20.89 3.97
N GLU A 85 -12.39 -21.57 3.35
CA GLU A 85 -12.15 -23.01 3.55
C GLU A 85 -11.83 -23.36 5.01
N LYS A 86 -11.19 -22.45 5.75
CA LYS A 86 -10.85 -22.65 7.17
C LYS A 86 -11.95 -22.27 8.14
N THR A 87 -12.74 -21.25 7.83
CA THR A 87 -13.70 -20.66 8.79
C THR A 87 -15.16 -20.93 8.44
N ASN A 88 -15.45 -21.34 7.20
CA ASN A 88 -16.79 -21.44 6.61
C ASN A 88 -17.63 -20.15 6.70
N LEU A 89 -17.01 -18.98 6.90
CA LEU A 89 -17.71 -17.70 6.96
C LEU A 89 -18.10 -17.22 5.56
N GLU A 90 -19.40 -17.12 5.28
CA GLU A 90 -19.95 -16.73 3.98
C GLU A 90 -19.41 -15.41 3.44
N TYR A 91 -19.04 -14.48 4.33
CA TYR A 91 -18.38 -13.23 3.97
C TYR A 91 -17.18 -13.44 3.04
N PHE A 92 -16.31 -14.41 3.34
CA PHE A 92 -15.11 -14.66 2.54
C PHE A 92 -15.43 -15.30 1.19
N SER A 93 -16.45 -16.16 1.14
CA SER A 93 -16.98 -16.71 -0.12
C SER A 93 -17.53 -15.60 -1.02
N LEU A 94 -18.27 -14.65 -0.43
CA LEU A 94 -18.80 -13.48 -1.13
C LEU A 94 -17.69 -12.62 -1.73
N VAL A 95 -16.65 -12.33 -0.94
CA VAL A 95 -15.49 -11.56 -1.39
C VAL A 95 -14.74 -12.30 -2.49
N TYR A 96 -14.52 -13.61 -2.35
CA TYR A 96 -13.82 -14.42 -3.35
C TYR A 96 -14.52 -14.40 -4.71
N LYS A 97 -15.85 -14.51 -4.72
CA LYS A 97 -16.67 -14.52 -5.94
C LYS A 97 -16.68 -13.16 -6.62
N ARG A 98 -16.83 -12.07 -5.84
CA ARG A 98 -17.00 -10.71 -6.38
C ARG A 98 -15.69 -9.96 -6.62
N GLN A 99 -14.57 -10.45 -6.11
CA GLN A 99 -13.29 -9.75 -6.30
C GLN A 99 -12.85 -9.85 -7.75
N VAL A 100 -12.74 -8.69 -8.38
CA VAL A 100 -12.10 -8.49 -9.68
C VAL A 100 -11.06 -7.39 -9.53
N LEU A 101 -9.94 -7.53 -10.24
CA LEU A 101 -8.88 -6.54 -10.25
C LEU A 101 -9.38 -5.27 -10.97
N SER A 102 -9.35 -4.14 -10.27
CA SER A 102 -9.79 -2.86 -10.84
C SER A 102 -8.63 -2.04 -11.40
N MET A 103 -8.90 -1.17 -12.36
CA MET A 103 -7.91 -0.23 -12.91
C MET A 103 -7.29 0.66 -11.82
N GLN A 104 -8.05 1.02 -10.79
CA GLN A 104 -7.58 1.80 -9.65
C GLN A 104 -6.54 1.03 -8.82
N GLU A 105 -6.75 -0.28 -8.62
CA GLU A 105 -5.80 -1.13 -7.90
C GLU A 105 -4.50 -1.32 -8.71
N CYS A 106 -4.61 -1.42 -10.04
CA CYS A 106 -3.44 -1.41 -10.91
C CYS A 106 -2.67 -0.08 -10.78
N ALA A 107 -3.37 1.05 -10.75
CA ALA A 107 -2.74 2.37 -10.58
C ALA A 107 -2.03 2.48 -9.21
N ILE A 108 -2.66 2.01 -8.13
CA ILE A 108 -2.03 1.91 -6.81
C ILE A 108 -0.76 1.04 -6.89
N GLY A 109 -0.83 -0.11 -7.56
CA GLY A 109 0.32 -1.00 -7.77
C GLY A 109 1.49 -0.32 -8.51
N LEU A 110 1.20 0.51 -9.52
CA LEU A 110 2.20 1.29 -10.23
C LEU A 110 2.87 2.35 -9.33
N VAL A 111 2.09 3.04 -8.50
CA VAL A 111 2.64 4.02 -7.55
C VAL A 111 3.51 3.36 -6.48
N ILE A 112 3.11 2.18 -6.00
CA ILE A 112 3.94 1.35 -5.12
C ILE A 112 5.24 0.96 -5.82
N ALA A 113 5.18 0.53 -7.09
CA ALA A 113 6.38 0.19 -7.85
C ALA A 113 7.33 1.38 -8.03
N LEU A 114 6.82 2.61 -8.20
CA LEU A 114 7.64 3.82 -8.18
C LEU A 114 8.34 4.02 -6.83
N GLY A 115 7.65 3.76 -5.72
CA GLY A 115 8.26 3.77 -4.38
C GLY A 115 9.39 2.75 -4.24
N CYS A 116 9.22 1.54 -4.77
CA CYS A 116 10.28 0.54 -4.84
C CYS A 116 11.52 1.07 -5.60
N VAL A 117 11.30 1.71 -6.76
CA VAL A 117 12.39 2.29 -7.56
C VAL A 117 13.13 3.38 -6.79
N VAL A 118 12.41 4.30 -6.14
CA VAL A 118 13.00 5.36 -5.32
C VAL A 118 13.88 4.78 -4.21
N ASN A 119 13.37 3.76 -3.49
CA ASN A 119 14.14 3.11 -2.42
C ASN A 119 15.33 2.29 -2.95
N LEU A 120 15.19 1.64 -4.11
CA LEU A 120 16.29 0.92 -4.76
C LEU A 120 17.43 1.86 -5.16
N VAL A 121 17.11 2.96 -5.85
CA VAL A 121 18.08 3.98 -6.26
C VAL A 121 18.79 4.55 -5.04
N THR A 122 18.04 4.85 -3.97
CA THR A 122 18.60 5.37 -2.72
C THR A 122 19.55 4.37 -2.07
N TRP A 123 19.18 3.08 -2.05
CA TRP A 123 20.04 2.06 -1.48
C TRP A 123 21.35 1.91 -2.25
N VAL A 124 21.29 1.84 -3.58
CA VAL A 124 22.47 1.76 -4.45
C VAL A 124 23.37 2.98 -4.25
N GLU A 125 22.80 4.18 -4.20
CA GLU A 125 23.56 5.41 -3.96
C GLU A 125 24.25 5.41 -2.57
N VAL A 126 23.54 4.98 -1.53
CA VAL A 126 24.10 4.91 -0.16
C VAL A 126 25.21 3.86 -0.07
N LEU A 127 25.11 2.74 -0.81
CA LEU A 127 26.20 1.78 -0.92
C LEU A 127 27.41 2.36 -1.66
N ALA A 128 27.18 3.02 -2.80
CA ALA A 128 28.25 3.68 -3.54
C ALA A 128 28.99 4.70 -2.67
N TYR A 129 28.27 5.48 -1.87
CA TYR A 129 28.86 6.40 -0.90
C TYR A 129 29.65 5.66 0.19
N LYS A 130 29.10 4.58 0.75
CA LYS A 130 29.77 3.78 1.79
C LYS A 130 31.08 3.14 1.30
N TYR A 131 31.15 2.75 0.04
CA TYR A 131 32.34 2.17 -0.60
C TYR A 131 33.23 3.21 -1.30
N TYR A 132 33.00 4.50 -1.06
CA TYR A 132 33.77 5.62 -1.62
C TYR A 132 33.79 5.65 -3.16
N TRP A 133 32.75 5.14 -3.82
CA TRP A 133 32.55 5.29 -5.27
C TRP A 133 32.02 6.69 -5.63
N ILE A 134 31.36 7.36 -4.67
CA ILE A 134 30.89 8.74 -4.78
C ILE A 134 31.14 9.48 -3.45
N ASP A 135 31.33 10.79 -3.53
CA ASP A 135 31.63 11.63 -2.35
C ASP A 135 30.38 12.16 -1.64
N VAL A 136 29.24 12.24 -2.33
CA VAL A 136 28.00 12.80 -1.79
C VAL A 136 26.78 12.04 -2.33
N PRO A 137 25.88 11.53 -1.47
CA PRO A 137 24.65 10.87 -1.90
C PRO A 137 23.54 11.91 -2.15
N TYR A 138 23.56 12.54 -3.33
CA TYR A 138 22.66 13.63 -3.72
C TYR A 138 21.18 13.23 -3.71
N PHE A 139 20.82 12.07 -4.27
CA PHE A 139 19.43 11.63 -4.37
C PHE A 139 18.82 11.42 -2.99
N LYS A 140 19.54 10.74 -2.09
CA LYS A 140 19.16 10.53 -0.69
C LYS A 140 19.00 11.85 0.08
N LEU A 141 19.86 12.83 -0.18
CA LEU A 141 19.85 14.12 0.55
C LEU A 141 18.76 15.08 0.06
N TYR A 142 18.50 15.15 -1.25
CA TYR A 142 17.67 16.21 -1.84
C TYR A 142 16.36 15.72 -2.45
N ALA A 143 16.30 14.49 -2.98
CA ALA A 143 15.16 14.00 -3.75
C ALA A 143 14.30 13.00 -2.98
N ARG A 144 14.90 12.00 -2.32
CA ARG A 144 14.19 10.83 -1.78
C ARG A 144 13.03 11.19 -0.87
N ASN A 145 13.25 12.01 0.15
CA ASN A 145 12.20 12.32 1.13
C ASN A 145 11.01 13.06 0.49
N ASN A 146 11.28 13.98 -0.43
CA ASN A 146 10.23 14.72 -1.15
C ASN A 146 9.44 13.79 -2.08
N LEU A 147 10.13 12.90 -2.79
CA LEU A 147 9.50 11.91 -3.67
C LEU A 147 8.65 10.90 -2.88
N MET A 148 9.17 10.37 -1.77
CA MET A 148 8.42 9.46 -0.91
C MET A 148 7.20 10.15 -0.31
N MET A 149 7.31 11.41 0.15
CA MET A 149 6.17 12.18 0.62
C MET A 149 5.09 12.34 -0.46
N LEU A 150 5.50 12.69 -1.70
CA LEU A 150 4.58 12.80 -2.83
C LEU A 150 3.87 11.46 -3.12
N ILE A 151 4.62 10.37 -3.11
CA ILE A 151 4.09 9.00 -3.30
C ILE A 151 3.04 8.68 -2.24
N HIS A 152 3.30 8.97 -0.95
CA HIS A 152 2.33 8.74 0.12
C HIS A 152 1.05 9.57 -0.05
N ILE A 153 1.17 10.84 -0.42
CA ILE A 153 0.01 11.72 -0.69
C ILE A 153 -0.82 11.17 -1.84
N VAL A 154 -0.17 10.77 -2.95
CA VAL A 154 -0.85 10.20 -4.12
C VAL A 154 -1.53 8.88 -3.76
N LEU A 155 -0.87 7.99 -3.02
CA LEU A 155 -1.47 6.73 -2.56
C LEU A 155 -2.71 6.98 -1.70
N CYS A 156 -2.65 7.93 -0.77
CA CYS A 156 -3.80 8.31 0.05
C CYS A 156 -4.97 8.81 -0.82
N GLY A 157 -4.69 9.68 -1.79
CA GLY A 157 -5.70 10.15 -2.75
C GLY A 157 -6.31 9.02 -3.58
N MET A 158 -5.50 8.05 -4.00
CA MET A 158 -5.96 6.87 -4.75
C MET A 158 -6.82 5.94 -3.88
N MET A 159 -6.47 5.72 -2.61
CA MET A 159 -7.28 4.95 -1.66
C MET A 159 -8.65 5.61 -1.44
N PHE A 160 -8.66 6.94 -1.31
CA PHE A 160 -9.90 7.69 -1.18
C PHE A 160 -10.77 7.59 -2.45
N SER A 161 -10.15 7.73 -3.63
CA SER A 161 -10.83 7.56 -4.92
C SER A 161 -11.36 6.14 -5.12
N TYR A 162 -10.61 5.12 -4.69
CA TYR A 162 -11.04 3.73 -4.70
C TYR A 162 -12.29 3.51 -3.84
N ALA A 163 -12.33 4.14 -2.67
CA ALA A 163 -13.44 4.05 -1.72
C ALA A 163 -14.72 4.71 -2.25
N ILE A 164 -14.62 5.93 -2.81
CA ILE A 164 -15.78 6.63 -3.38
C ILE A 164 -16.41 5.83 -4.53
N ASN A 165 -15.57 5.23 -5.38
CA ASN A 165 -16.04 4.50 -6.55
C ASN A 165 -16.41 3.03 -6.24
N ALA A 166 -16.26 2.59 -5.00
CA ALA A 166 -16.42 1.19 -4.63
C ALA A 166 -17.85 0.68 -4.85
N GLU A 167 -18.87 1.48 -4.53
CA GLU A 167 -20.27 1.04 -4.66
C GLU A 167 -20.66 0.88 -6.13
N LYS A 168 -20.24 1.84 -6.97
CA LYS A 168 -20.46 1.79 -8.42
C LYS A 168 -19.81 0.54 -9.02
N ARG A 169 -18.56 0.26 -8.65
CA ARG A 169 -17.81 -0.91 -9.12
C ARG A 169 -18.46 -2.23 -8.70
N GLU A 170 -18.94 -2.35 -7.46
CA GLU A 170 -19.60 -3.58 -7.02
C GLU A 170 -20.93 -3.79 -7.75
N LYS A 171 -21.71 -2.73 -8.00
CA LYS A 171 -22.94 -2.80 -8.80
C LYS A 171 -22.67 -3.18 -10.25
N GLU A 172 -21.59 -2.68 -10.85
CA GLU A 172 -21.19 -3.05 -12.21
C GLU A 172 -20.80 -4.53 -12.29
N GLY A 173 -20.02 -5.04 -11.32
CA GLY A 173 -19.68 -6.47 -11.25
C GLY A 173 -20.92 -7.37 -11.18
N LEU A 174 -21.88 -7.02 -10.33
CA LEU A 174 -23.14 -7.78 -10.19
C LEU A 174 -24.01 -7.84 -11.45
N LYS A 175 -23.90 -6.84 -12.33
CA LYS A 175 -24.65 -6.84 -13.61
C LYS A 175 -24.11 -7.88 -14.58
N TYR A 176 -22.81 -8.15 -14.55
CA TYR A 176 -22.20 -9.18 -15.40
C TYR A 176 -22.52 -10.58 -14.87
N ASP A 177 -22.56 -10.78 -13.56
CA ASP A 177 -22.93 -12.05 -12.92
C ASP A 177 -24.41 -12.46 -13.16
N ALA A 178 -25.29 -11.52 -13.52
CA ALA A 178 -26.72 -11.77 -13.74
C ALA A 178 -27.09 -12.10 -15.20
N VAL A 179 -26.11 -12.10 -16.12
CA VAL A 179 -26.31 -12.35 -17.55
C VAL A 179 -25.77 -13.74 -17.97
N GLU A 180 -25.12 -14.46 -17.05
CA GLU A 180 -24.76 -15.89 -17.16
C GLU A 180 -25.80 -16.80 -16.50
#